data_AF-A0A6G3TYZ1-F1
#
_entry.id   AF-A0A6G3TYZ1-F1
#
_cell.length_a   1.000
_cell.length_b   1.000
_cell.length_c   1.000
_cell.angle_alpha   90.00
_cell.angle_beta   90.00
_cell.angle_gamma   90.00
#
_symmetry.space_group_name_H-M   'P 1'
#
loop_
_entity.id
_entity.type
_entity.pdbx_description
1 polymer ?
#
loop_
_entity_poly.entity_id
_entity_poly.type
_entity_poly.pdbx_seq_one_letter_code
_entity_poly.pdbx_strand_id
1 'polypeptide(L)' 'MGLFSRKNNDTPANPQMTELGREYAIAKRHGDRKTLGRIASQIGASGLSDSDRTAFEQGRQAYDAIPPAYSKRRNRRR' A
#
# COMPACT_ATOMS: atom_id res chain seq x y z
N MET A 1 2.83 5.61 -28.54
CA MET A 1 3.25 6.42 -27.38
C MET A 1 2.19 6.24 -26.29
N GLY A 2 2.49 5.45 -25.26
CA GLY A 2 1.50 5.03 -24.26
C GLY A 2 1.15 6.14 -23.28
N LEU A 3 -0.14 6.38 -23.06
CA LEU A 3 -0.69 7.36 -22.14
C LEU A 3 -0.34 6.99 -20.69
N PHE A 4 0.76 7.53 -20.17
CA PHE A 4 1.00 7.55 -18.74
C PHE A 4 0.16 8.68 -18.12
N SER A 5 -1.05 8.35 -17.68
CA SER A 5 -1.80 9.22 -16.78
C SER A 5 -1.00 9.41 -15.50
N ARG A 6 -0.31 10.54 -15.40
CA ARG A 6 0.21 11.05 -14.14
C ARG A 6 -0.73 12.14 -13.63
N LYS A 7 -0.99 12.05 -12.33
CA LYS A 7 -1.78 12.94 -11.46
C LYS A 7 -3.28 12.64 -11.41
N ASN A 8 -3.63 11.71 -10.54
CA ASN A 8 -4.75 11.98 -9.64
C ASN A 8 -4.23 12.97 -8.59
N ASN A 9 -4.82 14.16 -8.55
CA ASN A 9 -4.64 15.17 -7.52
C ASN A 9 -5.41 14.76 -6.25
N ASP A 10 -5.33 13.48 -5.87
CA ASP A 10 -5.86 13.00 -4.59
C ASP A 10 -4.83 13.36 -3.54
N THR A 11 -4.87 14.61 -3.10
CA THR A 11 -4.11 15.04 -1.93
C THR A 11 -4.61 14.17 -0.78
N PRO A 12 -3.80 13.24 -0.24
CA PRO A 12 -4.30 12.33 0.76
C PRO A 12 -4.76 13.14 1.97
N ALA A 13 -5.99 12.89 2.43
CA ALA A 13 -6.56 13.56 3.60
C ALA A 13 -5.62 13.46 4.82
N ASN A 14 -4.85 12.37 4.89
CA ASN A 14 -3.73 12.22 5.80
C ASN A 14 -2.51 11.59 5.07
N PRO A 15 -1.47 12.39 4.73
CA PRO A 15 -0.30 11.87 4.03
C PRO A 15 0.50 10.86 4.86
N GLN A 16 0.52 11.00 6.19
CA GLN A 16 1.24 10.06 7.07
C GLN A 16 0.59 8.67 7.04
N MET A 17 -0.74 8.61 7.07
CA MET A 17 -1.48 7.34 7.00
C MET A 17 -1.35 6.68 5.63
N THR A 18 -1.28 7.49 4.58
CA THR A 18 -1.05 7.00 3.22
C THR A 18 0.33 6.35 3.10
N GLU A 19 1.37 6.96 3.65
CA GLU A 19 2.72 6.37 3.64
C GLU A 19 2.76 5.07 4.48
N LEU A 20 2.10 5.03 5.63
CA LEU A 20 1.96 3.79 6.42
C LEU A 20 1.26 2.67 5.65
N GLY A 21 0.22 3.01 4.87
CA GLY A 21 -0.45 2.08 3.96
C GLY A 21 0.49 1.51 2.90
N ARG A 22 1.34 2.37 2.35
CA ARG A 22 2.37 2.00 1.37
C ARG A 22 3.43 1.08 1.99
N GLU A 23 3.96 1.43 3.16
CA GLU A 23 4.93 0.64 3.91
C GLU A 23 4.37 -0.73 4.30
N TYR A 24 3.09 -0.79 4.70
CA TYR A 24 2.41 -2.04 4.99
C TYR A 24 2.34 -2.95 3.75
N ALA A 25 2.03 -2.39 2.58
CA ALA A 25 1.99 -3.13 1.33
C ALA A 25 3.38 -3.64 0.91
N ILE A 26 4.42 -2.82 1.09
CA ILE A 26 5.83 -3.20 0.89
C ILE A 26 6.16 -4.38 1.82
N ALA A 27 5.95 -4.23 3.12
CA ALA A 27 6.23 -5.27 4.11
C ALA A 27 5.49 -6.57 3.79
N LYS A 28 4.22 -6.49 3.38
CA LYS A 28 3.41 -7.63 2.95
C LYS A 28 4.01 -8.34 1.73
N ARG A 29 4.44 -7.57 0.72
CA ARG A 29 5.05 -8.10 -0.51
C ARG A 29 6.39 -8.78 -0.26
N HIS A 30 7.17 -8.24 0.69
CA HIS A 30 8.49 -8.75 1.06
C HIS A 30 8.46 -9.78 2.20
N GLY A 31 7.30 -10.02 2.81
CA GLY A 31 7.15 -10.98 3.91
C GLY A 31 7.73 -10.50 5.24
N ASP A 32 7.91 -9.18 5.43
CA ASP A 32 8.41 -8.61 6.67
C ASP A 32 7.31 -8.56 7.74
N ARG A 33 7.21 -9.66 8.48
CA ARG A 33 6.21 -9.83 9.54
C ARG A 33 6.40 -8.86 10.71
N LYS A 34 7.63 -8.41 10.99
CA LYS A 34 7.90 -7.49 12.11
C LYS A 34 7.32 -6.12 11.80
N THR A 35 7.58 -5.63 10.60
CA THR A 35 7.06 -4.34 10.14
C THR A 35 5.54 -4.36 10.01
N LEU A 36 4.96 -5.46 9.52
CA LEU A 36 3.49 -5.64 9.51
C LEU A 36 2.88 -5.55 10.91
N GLY A 37 3.47 -6.24 11.89
CA GLY A 37 3.01 -6.21 13.28
C GLY A 37 3.12 -4.82 13.89
N ARG A 38 4.27 -4.14 13.70
CA ARG A 38 4.49 -2.78 14.19
C ARG A 38 3.45 -1.79 13.64
N ILE A 39 3.20 -1.83 12.33
CA ILE A 39 2.22 -0.96 11.68
C ILE A 39 0.80 -1.29 12.16
N ALA A 40 0.45 -2.58 12.27
CA ALA A 40 -0.86 -3.00 12.79
C ALA A 40 -1.09 -2.53 14.23
N SER A 41 -0.08 -2.62 15.10
CA SER A 41 -0.15 -2.10 16.46
C SER A 41 -0.28 -0.58 16.50
N GLN A 42 0.45 0.14 15.65
CA GLN A 42 0.36 1.60 15.56
C GLN A 42 -1.04 2.08 15.11
N ILE A 43 -1.62 1.38 14.14
CA ILE A 43 -2.98 1.62 13.64
C ILE A 43 -4.03 1.32 14.73
N GLY A 44 -3.90 0.17 15.40
CA GLY A 44 -4.82 -0.24 16.46
C GLY A 44 -4.77 0.65 17.71
N ALA A 45 -3.60 1.18 18.05
CA ALA A 45 -3.42 2.07 19.20
C ALA A 45 -3.88 3.51 18.94
N SER A 46 -3.89 3.97 17.69
CA SER A 46 -4.10 5.39 17.37
C SER A 46 -5.56 5.83 17.29
N GLY A 47 -6.54 4.92 17.43
CA GLY A 47 -7.97 5.30 17.38
C GLY A 47 -8.34 6.00 16.07
N LEU A 48 -8.04 5.36 14.94
CA LEU A 48 -8.14 5.95 13.60
C LEU A 48 -9.56 6.42 13.26
N SER A 49 -9.65 7.63 12.70
CA SER A 49 -10.86 8.11 12.05
C SER A 49 -11.12 7.36 10.73
N ASP A 50 -12.35 7.40 10.23
CA ASP A 50 -12.69 6.78 8.94
C ASP A 50 -11.90 7.39 7.77
N SER A 51 -11.57 8.69 7.86
CA SER A 51 -10.67 9.37 6.93
C SER A 51 -9.24 8.83 6.97
N ASP A 52 -8.70 8.52 8.15
CA ASP A 52 -7.36 7.95 8.29
C ASP A 52 -7.30 6.52 7.74
N ARG A 53 -8.36 5.75 7.98
CA ARG A 53 -8.51 4.41 7.42
C ARG A 53 -8.55 4.45 5.90
N THR A 54 -9.32 5.38 5.33
CA THR A 54 -9.39 5.59 3.88
C THR A 54 -8.02 5.95 3.30
N ALA A 55 -7.29 6.87 3.95
CA ALA A 55 -5.94 7.26 3.52
C ALA A 55 -4.95 6.07 3.56
N PHE A 56 -5.01 5.26 4.62
CA PHE A 56 -4.21 4.03 4.71
C PHE A 56 -4.53 3.04 3.58
N GLU A 57 -5.81 2.81 3.30
CA GLU A 57 -6.24 1.92 2.23
C GLU A 57 -5.81 2.43 0.85
N GLN A 58 -5.91 3.74 0.61
CA GLN A 58 -5.42 4.38 -0.62
C GLN A 58 -3.92 4.15 -0.81
N GLY A 59 -3.09 4.38 0.21
CA GLY A 59 -1.65 4.16 0.14
C GLY A 59 -1.27 2.70 -0.12
N ARG A 60 -1.99 1.77 0.50
CA ARG A 60 -1.83 0.34 0.26
C ARG A 60 -2.19 -0.05 -1.17
N GLN A 61 -3.34 0.40 -1.66
CA GLN A 61 -3.80 0.12 -3.02
C GLN A 61 -2.86 0.72 -4.07
N ALA A 62 -2.37 1.94 -3.82
CA ALA A 62 -1.42 2.61 -4.72
C ALA A 62 -0.14 1.79 -4.90
N TYR A 63 0.36 1.12 -3.85
CA TYR A 63 1.52 0.24 -3.96
C TYR A 63 1.19 -1.12 -4.55
N ASP A 64 0.09 -1.75 -4.12
CA ASP A 64 -0.35 -3.05 -4.64
C ASP A 64 -0.67 -2.98 -6.15
N ALA A 65 -1.12 -1.83 -6.65
CA ALA A 65 -1.34 -1.55 -8.06
C ALA A 65 -0.04 -1.50 -8.89
N ILE A 66 1.13 -1.35 -8.25
CA ILE A 66 2.43 -1.37 -8.95
C ILE A 66 2.73 -2.81 -9.36
N PRO A 67 2.67 -3.14 -10.66
CA PRO A 67 2.99 -4.49 -11.11
C PRO A 67 4.43 -4.82 -10.74
N PRO A 68 4.74 -6.09 -10.39
CA PRO A 68 6.12 -6.50 -10.21
C PRO A 68 6.91 -6.24 -11.49
N ALA A 69 8.12 -5.69 -11.35
CA ALA A 69 9.01 -5.33 -12.46
C ALA A 69 9.29 -6.51 -13.40
N TYR A 70 9.14 -7.73 -12.91
CA TYR A 70 9.14 -8.95 -13.66
C TYR A 70 7.84 -9.71 -13.39
N SER A 71 7.15 -10.13 -14.45
CA SER A 71 6.10 -11.13 -14.26
C SER A 71 6.77 -12.39 -13.72
N LYS A 72 6.38 -12.84 -12.52
CA LYS A 72 6.59 -14.24 -12.17
C LYS A 72 5.70 -15.00 -13.15
N ARG A 73 6.25 -15.36 -14.31
CA ARG A 73 5.66 -16.37 -15.20
C ARG A 73 5.52 -17.62 -14.34
N ARG A 74 4.36 -17.74 -13.69
CA ARG A 74 3.96 -18.92 -12.96
C ARG A 74 3.80 -19.95 -14.06
N ASN A 75 4.87 -20.72 -14.27
CA ASN A 75 4.90 -21.84 -15.18
C ASN A 75 3.89 -22.85 -14.64
N ARG A 76 2.60 -22.65 -14.97
CA ARG A 76 1.56 -23.66 -14.80
C ARG A 76 1.90 -24.73 -15.83
N ARG A 77 2.87 -25.57 -15.49
CA ARG A 77 3.02 -26.88 -16.12
C ARG A 77 1.75 -27.65 -15.73
N ARG A 78 0.76 -27.58 -16.60
CA ARG A 78 -0.26 -28.63 -16.74
C ARG A 78 0.26 -29.57 -17.81
#